data_AF-A0A3M1RKS8-F1
#
_entry.id   AF-A0A3M1RKS8-F1
#
_cell.length_a   1.000
_cell.length_b   1.000
_cell.length_c   1.000
_cell.angle_alpha   90.00
_cell.angle_beta   90.00
_cell.angle_gamma   90.00
#
_symmetry.space_group_name_H-M   'P 1'
#
loop_
_entity.id
_entity.type
_entity.pdbx_description
1 polymer ?
#
loop_
_entity_poly.entity_id
_entity_poly.type
_entity_poly.pdbx_seq_one_letter_code
_entity_poly.pdbx_strand_id
1 'polypeptide(L)'
;TAETTGTNAIYEKLKEDLNAAEMSLADLQKDLEPKHPDILGLQARIALNKQKLQEEAERILLSETTALNPLYQDLESQILNTEASLAEVQSKVRTLQAELAGLEEELATIARKETELERLTRSVAGLKDRYLTLRQKLLELEVQRFTEISEFDIKVSDPAFIPEGTEPDWPIWILNVLIGMVVGLSCSVGLAFFLEYWSDTLHAPEEVHEALGVKVIGVVPPVSFPTRNGGPLQRPHKVGEQVGNTVEKA
;
A
#
# COMPACT_ATOMS: atom_id res chain seq x y z
N THR A 1 -54.28 3.37 2.05
CA THR A 1 -55.73 3.61 2.24
C THR A 1 -56.25 4.84 1.53
N ALA A 2 -55.41 5.75 1.01
CA ALA A 2 -55.88 6.95 0.29
C ALA A 2 -56.24 6.72 -1.19
N GLU A 3 -55.63 5.72 -1.85
CA GLU A 3 -55.82 5.49 -3.29
C GLU A 3 -57.15 4.80 -3.62
N THR A 4 -57.62 3.88 -2.78
CA THR A 4 -58.88 3.13 -3.00
C THR A 4 -60.14 3.98 -2.86
N THR A 5 -60.09 5.03 -2.03
CA THR A 5 -61.19 5.99 -1.87
C THR A 5 -61.32 6.91 -3.09
N GLY A 6 -60.20 7.22 -3.75
CA GLY A 6 -60.17 8.05 -4.95
C GLY A 6 -60.69 7.34 -6.21
N THR A 7 -60.35 6.06 -6.40
CA THR A 7 -60.85 5.24 -7.51
C THR A 7 -62.35 4.97 -7.41
N ASN A 8 -62.85 4.70 -6.20
CA ASN A 8 -64.30 4.52 -5.98
C ASN A 8 -65.09 5.81 -6.32
N ALA A 9 -64.55 6.99 -6.00
CA ALA A 9 -65.18 8.27 -6.34
C ALA A 9 -65.22 8.58 -7.84
N ILE A 10 -64.25 8.11 -8.62
CA ILE A 10 -64.21 8.26 -10.08
C ILE A 10 -65.25 7.35 -10.73
N TYR A 11 -65.32 6.09 -10.31
CA TYR A 11 -66.32 5.12 -10.77
C TYR A 11 -67.76 5.62 -10.54
N GLU A 12 -68.05 6.15 -9.35
CA GLU A 12 -69.37 6.70 -9.04
C GLU A 12 -69.72 7.94 -9.89
N LYS A 13 -68.76 8.84 -10.15
CA LYS A 13 -68.98 9.97 -11.07
C LYS A 13 -69.26 9.55 -12.51
N LEU A 14 -68.53 8.56 -13.03
CA LEU A 14 -68.75 8.02 -14.38
C LEU A 14 -70.13 7.36 -14.52
N LYS A 15 -70.61 6.71 -13.46
CA LYS A 15 -71.95 6.11 -13.39
C LYS A 15 -73.04 7.18 -13.34
N GLU A 16 -72.82 8.27 -12.60
CA GLU A 16 -73.71 9.43 -12.56
C GLU A 16 -73.82 10.12 -13.92
N ASP A 17 -72.67 10.35 -14.58
CA ASP A 17 -72.60 10.93 -15.93
C ASP A 17 -73.27 10.03 -17.00
N LEU A 18 -73.14 8.71 -16.86
CA LEU A 18 -73.82 7.74 -17.73
C LEU A 18 -75.34 7.83 -17.56
N ASN A 19 -75.83 7.81 -16.32
CA ASN A 19 -77.26 7.93 -16.03
C ASN A 19 -77.83 9.26 -16.54
N ALA A 20 -77.11 10.37 -16.37
CA ALA A 20 -77.51 11.69 -16.88
C ALA A 20 -77.58 11.72 -18.42
N ALA A 21 -76.62 11.08 -19.10
CA ALA A 21 -76.61 10.96 -20.55
C ALA A 21 -77.73 10.04 -21.08
N GLU A 22 -78.02 8.93 -20.40
CA GLU A 22 -79.13 8.03 -20.73
C GLU A 22 -80.49 8.69 -20.52
N MET A 23 -80.66 9.48 -19.45
CA MET A 23 -81.88 10.29 -19.23
C MET A 23 -82.05 11.36 -20.32
N SER A 24 -80.97 12.06 -20.69
CA SER A 24 -80.99 13.07 -21.76
C SER A 24 -81.35 12.46 -23.11
N LEU A 25 -80.85 11.25 -23.40
CA LEU A 25 -81.21 10.50 -24.59
C LEU A 25 -82.69 10.08 -24.58
N ALA A 26 -83.20 9.59 -23.44
CA ALA A 26 -84.59 9.16 -23.30
C ALA A 26 -85.60 10.31 -23.49
N ASP A 27 -85.23 11.54 -23.11
CA ASP A 27 -86.06 12.73 -23.34
C ASP A 27 -85.98 13.22 -24.79
N LEU A 28 -84.79 13.28 -25.39
CA LEU A 28 -84.63 13.69 -26.79
C LEU A 28 -85.22 12.68 -27.80
N GLN A 29 -85.29 11.40 -27.43
CA GLN A 29 -85.88 10.35 -28.25
C GLN A 29 -87.42 10.41 -28.34
N LYS A 30 -88.09 11.17 -27.45
CA LYS A 30 -89.55 11.40 -27.52
C LYS A 30 -89.94 12.38 -28.63
N ASP A 31 -89.07 13.34 -28.92
CA ASP A 31 -89.37 14.49 -29.80
C ASP A 31 -88.62 14.43 -31.15
N LEU A 32 -87.55 13.64 -31.26
CA LEU A 32 -86.66 13.63 -32.43
C LEU A 32 -86.50 12.23 -33.05
N GLU A 33 -86.35 12.18 -34.37
CA GLU A 33 -86.09 10.94 -35.10
C GLU A 33 -84.73 10.32 -34.70
N PRO A 34 -84.59 8.98 -34.75
CA PRO A 34 -83.40 8.25 -34.28
C PRO A 34 -82.06 8.64 -34.93
N LYS A 35 -82.07 9.39 -36.04
CA LYS A 35 -80.88 9.80 -36.81
C LYS A 35 -80.47 11.26 -36.59
N HIS A 36 -81.07 11.97 -35.63
CA HIS A 36 -80.69 13.35 -35.32
C HIS A 36 -79.23 13.40 -34.79
N PRO A 37 -78.40 14.37 -35.23
CA PRO A 37 -76.98 14.47 -34.84
C PRO A 37 -76.76 14.51 -33.32
N ASP A 38 -77.70 15.09 -32.56
CA ASP A 38 -77.61 15.17 -31.10
C ASP A 38 -77.82 13.80 -30.40
N ILE A 39 -78.67 12.93 -30.97
CA ILE A 39 -78.88 11.57 -30.45
C ILE A 39 -77.62 10.72 -30.71
N LEU A 40 -77.01 10.86 -31.88
CA LEU A 40 -75.74 10.19 -32.20
C LEU A 40 -74.60 10.65 -31.27
N GLY A 41 -74.53 11.94 -30.96
CA GLY A 41 -73.57 12.48 -30.00
C GLY A 41 -73.77 11.94 -28.58
N LEU A 42 -75.03 11.83 -28.12
CA LEU A 42 -75.35 11.25 -26.82
C LEU A 42 -75.08 9.74 -26.77
N GLN A 43 -75.41 8.99 -27.83
CA GLN A 43 -75.06 7.56 -27.93
C GLN A 43 -73.55 7.34 -27.90
N ALA A 44 -72.78 8.18 -28.61
CA ALA A 44 -71.32 8.12 -28.56
C ALA A 44 -70.79 8.44 -27.15
N ARG A 45 -71.39 9.39 -26.44
CA ARG A 45 -71.03 9.73 -25.05
C ARG A 45 -71.37 8.62 -24.07
N ILE A 46 -72.52 7.96 -24.23
CA ILE A 46 -72.93 6.78 -23.45
C ILE A 46 -71.96 5.62 -23.70
N ALA A 47 -71.61 5.35 -24.95
CA ALA A 47 -70.66 4.30 -25.30
C ALA A 47 -69.27 4.56 -24.69
N LEU A 48 -68.79 5.80 -24.78
CA LEU A 48 -67.52 6.21 -24.18
C LEU A 48 -67.54 6.10 -22.65
N ASN A 49 -68.62 6.54 -22.00
CA ASN A 49 -68.74 6.44 -20.54
C ASN A 49 -68.84 4.98 -20.09
N LYS A 50 -69.57 4.12 -20.80
CA LYS A 50 -69.62 2.67 -20.53
C LYS A 50 -68.25 2.01 -20.65
N GLN A 51 -67.49 2.36 -21.70
CA GLN A 51 -66.13 1.85 -21.88
C GLN A 51 -65.22 2.25 -20.71
N LYS A 52 -65.20 3.53 -20.34
CA LYS A 52 -64.38 4.03 -19.23
C LYS A 52 -64.78 3.42 -17.88
N LEU A 53 -66.06 3.15 -17.68
CA LEU A 53 -66.58 2.53 -16.46
C LEU A 53 -66.15 1.07 -16.35
N GLN A 54 -66.05 0.36 -17.48
CA GLN A 54 -65.51 -0.99 -17.55
C GLN A 54 -63.99 -1.02 -17.29
N GLU A 55 -63.24 -0.07 -17.89
CA GLU A 55 -61.79 0.07 -17.65
C GLU A 55 -61.46 0.36 -16.17
N GLU A 56 -62.23 1.25 -15.53
CA GLU A 56 -62.03 1.56 -14.11
C GLU A 56 -62.46 0.39 -13.20
N ALA A 57 -63.51 -0.37 -13.56
CA ALA A 57 -63.91 -1.57 -12.83
C ALA A 57 -62.81 -2.66 -12.86
N GLU A 58 -62.23 -2.92 -14.03
CA GLU A 58 -61.11 -3.86 -14.18
C GLU A 58 -59.88 -3.43 -13.37
N ARG A 59 -59.59 -2.12 -13.37
CA ARG A 59 -58.49 -1.54 -12.59
C ARG A 59 -58.69 -1.72 -11.08
N ILE A 60 -59.92 -1.50 -10.58
CA ILE A 60 -60.25 -1.71 -9.17
C ILE A 60 -60.11 -3.20 -8.80
N LEU A 61 -60.60 -4.11 -9.63
CA LEU A 61 -60.50 -5.56 -9.41
C LEU A 61 -59.04 -6.05 -9.38
N LEU A 62 -58.18 -5.56 -10.29
CA LEU A 62 -56.76 -5.90 -10.32
C LEU A 62 -56.00 -5.34 -9.11
N SER A 63 -56.34 -4.13 -8.67
CA SER A 63 -55.74 -3.51 -7.49
C SER A 63 -56.18 -4.21 -6.20
N GLU A 64 -57.44 -4.61 -6.10
CA GLU A 64 -57.99 -5.30 -4.93
C GLU A 64 -57.47 -6.74 -4.86
N THR A 65 -57.38 -7.44 -5.99
CA THR A 65 -56.76 -8.78 -6.04
C THR A 65 -55.27 -8.74 -5.73
N THR A 66 -54.51 -7.72 -6.15
CA THR A 66 -53.09 -7.59 -5.80
C THR A 66 -52.88 -7.30 -4.31
N ALA A 67 -53.76 -6.49 -3.70
CA ALA A 67 -53.68 -6.15 -2.27
C ALA A 67 -54.16 -7.27 -1.33
N LEU A 68 -55.12 -8.11 -1.76
CA LEU A 68 -55.72 -9.16 -0.95
C LEU A 68 -55.21 -10.58 -1.24
N ASN A 69 -54.37 -10.79 -2.26
CA ASN A 69 -53.91 -12.13 -2.63
C ASN A 69 -52.71 -12.56 -1.76
N PRO A 70 -52.91 -13.45 -0.75
CA PRO A 70 -51.83 -13.89 0.14
C PRO A 70 -50.74 -14.68 -0.60
N LEU A 71 -51.06 -15.28 -1.75
CA LEU A 71 -50.08 -16.00 -2.57
C LEU A 71 -49.03 -15.04 -3.14
N TYR A 72 -49.43 -13.83 -3.55
CA TYR A 72 -48.50 -12.84 -4.09
C TYR A 72 -47.54 -12.33 -3.01
N GLN A 73 -48.06 -12.03 -1.81
CA GLN A 73 -47.24 -11.61 -0.67
C GLN A 73 -46.25 -12.70 -0.22
N ASP A 74 -46.65 -13.97 -0.28
CA ASP A 74 -45.77 -15.11 0.01
C ASP A 74 -44.65 -15.23 -1.04
N LEU A 75 -44.98 -15.16 -2.33
CA LEU A 75 -44.01 -15.16 -3.42
C LEU A 75 -43.02 -13.99 -3.33
N GLU A 76 -43.49 -12.79 -3.02
CA GLU A 76 -42.61 -11.62 -2.83
C GLU A 76 -41.68 -11.80 -1.62
N SER A 77 -42.19 -12.34 -0.51
CA SER A 77 -41.36 -12.71 0.65
C SER A 77 -40.33 -13.78 0.29
N GLN A 78 -40.71 -14.78 -0.52
CA GLN A 78 -39.77 -15.80 -1.01
C GLN A 78 -38.69 -15.17 -1.89
N ILE A 79 -39.03 -14.27 -2.81
CA ILE A 79 -38.06 -13.56 -3.66
C ILE A 79 -37.07 -12.80 -2.79
N LEU A 80 -37.56 -11.98 -1.84
CA LEU A 80 -36.70 -11.22 -0.93
C LEU A 80 -35.77 -12.13 -0.10
N ASN A 81 -36.28 -13.25 0.41
CA ASN A 81 -35.47 -14.22 1.15
C ASN A 81 -34.41 -14.88 0.26
N THR A 82 -34.75 -15.20 -0.99
CA THR A 82 -33.79 -15.77 -1.95
C THR A 82 -32.74 -14.76 -2.39
N GLU A 83 -33.10 -13.48 -2.59
CA GLU A 83 -32.16 -12.40 -2.90
C GLU A 83 -31.21 -12.15 -1.72
N ALA A 84 -31.73 -12.13 -0.49
CA ALA A 84 -30.92 -12.03 0.71
C ALA A 84 -29.94 -13.21 0.84
N SER A 85 -30.43 -14.43 0.60
CA SER A 85 -29.60 -15.65 0.62
C SER A 85 -28.53 -15.63 -0.49
N LEU A 86 -28.87 -15.14 -1.68
CA LEU A 86 -27.94 -14.99 -2.78
C LEU A 86 -26.84 -13.98 -2.44
N ALA A 87 -27.22 -12.82 -1.89
CA ALA A 87 -26.28 -11.80 -1.44
C ALA A 87 -25.34 -12.32 -0.33
N GLU A 88 -25.88 -13.10 0.61
CA GLU A 88 -25.09 -13.75 1.66
C GLU A 88 -24.06 -14.72 1.08
N VAL A 89 -24.49 -15.61 0.19
CA VAL A 89 -23.59 -16.60 -0.46
C VAL A 89 -22.54 -15.89 -1.31
N GLN A 90 -22.92 -14.86 -2.07
CA GLN A 90 -21.97 -14.06 -2.85
C GLN A 90 -20.94 -13.35 -1.95
N SER A 91 -21.36 -12.83 -0.80
CA SER A 91 -20.46 -12.24 0.19
C SER A 91 -19.48 -13.29 0.71
N LYS A 92 -19.95 -14.49 1.09
CA LYS A 92 -19.10 -15.61 1.50
C LYS A 92 -18.09 -16.01 0.42
N VAL A 93 -18.52 -16.10 -0.84
CA VAL A 93 -17.61 -16.40 -1.96
C VAL A 93 -16.53 -15.35 -2.08
N ARG A 94 -16.86 -14.06 -2.02
CA ARG A 94 -15.87 -12.96 -2.08
C ARG A 94 -14.87 -13.03 -0.93
N THR A 95 -15.34 -13.25 0.29
CA THR A 95 -14.46 -13.37 1.47
C THR A 95 -13.53 -14.58 1.34
N LEU A 96 -14.06 -15.74 0.96
CA LEU A 96 -13.25 -16.95 0.77
C LEU A 96 -12.25 -16.81 -0.37
N GLN A 97 -12.60 -16.11 -1.45
CA GLN A 97 -11.67 -15.80 -2.53
C GLN A 97 -10.54 -14.88 -2.08
N ALA A 98 -10.83 -13.88 -1.25
CA ALA A 98 -9.81 -13.00 -0.68
C ALA A 98 -8.89 -13.76 0.30
N GLU A 99 -9.46 -14.64 1.13
CA GLU A 99 -8.69 -15.50 2.04
C GLU A 99 -7.81 -16.49 1.27
N LEU A 100 -8.33 -17.11 0.20
CA LEU A 100 -7.57 -17.99 -0.66
C LEU A 100 -6.40 -17.26 -1.34
N ALA A 101 -6.62 -16.06 -1.87
CA ALA A 101 -5.56 -15.26 -2.45
C ALA A 101 -4.47 -14.91 -1.42
N GLY A 102 -4.86 -14.59 -0.18
CA GLY A 102 -3.92 -14.37 0.91
C GLY A 102 -3.09 -15.62 1.27
N LEU A 103 -3.74 -16.78 1.34
CA LEU A 103 -3.06 -18.07 1.59
C LEU A 103 -2.11 -18.46 0.45
N GLU A 104 -2.47 -18.19 -0.80
CA GLU A 104 -1.59 -18.43 -1.96
C GLU A 104 -0.33 -17.55 -1.90
N GLU A 105 -0.46 -16.29 -1.49
CA GLU A 105 0.67 -15.38 -1.30
C GLU A 105 1.57 -15.82 -0.13
N GLU A 106 0.97 -16.25 0.98
CA GLU A 106 1.71 -16.79 2.12
C GLU A 106 2.47 -18.07 1.73
N LEU A 107 1.83 -18.99 1.00
CA LEU A 107 2.45 -20.21 0.50
C LEU A 107 3.60 -19.92 -0.46
N ALA A 108 3.45 -18.95 -1.36
CA ALA A 108 4.52 -18.49 -2.23
C ALA A 108 5.70 -17.92 -1.43
N THR A 109 5.42 -17.20 -0.33
CA THR A 109 6.44 -16.66 0.56
C THR A 109 7.18 -17.75 1.33
N ILE A 110 6.47 -18.76 1.83
CA ILE A 110 7.07 -19.92 2.48
C ILE A 110 7.99 -20.67 1.52
N ALA A 111 7.54 -20.97 0.29
CA ALA A 111 8.36 -21.65 -0.72
C ALA A 111 9.66 -20.87 -1.05
N ARG A 112 9.59 -19.54 -1.13
CA ARG A 112 10.79 -18.69 -1.28
C ARG A 112 11.73 -18.81 -0.09
N LYS A 113 11.21 -18.77 1.14
CA LYS A 113 11.99 -18.93 2.36
C LYS A 113 12.63 -20.31 2.47
N GLU A 114 11.96 -21.37 2.07
CA GLU A 114 12.52 -22.72 2.03
C GLU A 114 13.68 -22.81 1.05
N THR A 115 13.51 -22.25 -0.16
CA THR A 115 14.57 -22.20 -1.17
C THR A 115 15.79 -21.41 -0.65
N GLU A 116 15.54 -20.28 0.01
CA GLU A 116 16.61 -19.47 0.61
C GLU A 116 17.30 -20.21 1.77
N LEU A 117 16.55 -20.89 2.63
CA LEU A 117 17.09 -21.71 3.70
C LEU A 117 17.96 -22.84 3.17
N GLU A 118 17.54 -23.53 2.10
CA GLU A 118 18.35 -24.58 1.48
C GLU A 118 19.67 -24.01 0.93
N ARG A 119 19.58 -22.87 0.21
CA ARG A 119 20.75 -22.16 -0.32
C ARG A 119 21.71 -21.77 0.80
N LEU A 120 21.19 -21.21 1.89
CA LEU A 120 21.99 -20.75 3.03
C LEU A 120 22.60 -21.93 3.78
N THR A 121 21.84 -23.00 3.98
CA THR A 121 22.31 -24.25 4.60
C THR A 121 23.46 -24.85 3.79
N ARG A 122 23.33 -24.90 2.45
CA ARG A 122 24.40 -25.36 1.55
C ARG A 122 25.64 -24.48 1.63
N SER A 123 25.45 -23.16 1.72
CA SER A 123 26.55 -22.20 1.90
C SER A 123 27.28 -22.41 3.24
N VAL A 124 26.53 -22.56 4.34
CA VAL A 124 27.10 -22.83 5.68
C VAL A 124 27.85 -24.16 5.68
N ALA A 125 27.30 -25.21 5.07
CA ALA A 125 27.97 -26.50 4.95
C ALA A 125 29.30 -26.38 4.17
N GLY A 126 29.29 -25.68 3.03
CA GLY A 126 30.49 -25.44 2.23
C GLY A 126 31.54 -24.59 2.95
N LEU A 127 31.12 -23.56 3.70
CA LEU A 127 32.03 -22.74 4.51
C LEU A 127 32.64 -23.55 5.66
N LYS A 128 31.85 -24.40 6.31
CA LYS A 128 32.32 -25.31 7.35
C LYS A 128 33.37 -26.28 6.81
N ASP A 129 33.12 -26.88 5.65
CA ASP A 129 34.06 -27.81 5.00
C ASP A 129 35.40 -27.12 4.64
N ARG A 130 35.33 -25.91 4.07
CA ARG A 130 36.51 -25.07 3.79
C ARG A 130 37.28 -24.73 5.06
N TYR A 131 36.58 -24.35 6.13
CA TYR A 131 37.20 -24.05 7.42
C TYR A 131 37.95 -25.26 7.98
N LEU A 132 37.31 -26.44 7.97
CA LEU A 132 37.93 -27.68 8.45
C LEU A 132 39.15 -28.06 7.61
N THR A 133 39.07 -27.92 6.29
CA THR A 133 40.20 -28.14 5.37
C THR A 133 41.36 -27.20 5.66
N LEU A 134 41.09 -25.90 5.83
CA LEU A 134 42.13 -24.91 6.18
C LEU A 134 42.76 -25.22 7.54
N ARG A 135 41.95 -25.59 8.53
CA ARG A 135 42.43 -25.98 9.86
C ARG A 135 43.34 -27.19 9.79
N GLN A 136 42.98 -28.20 9.00
CA GLN A 136 43.80 -29.40 8.79
C GLN A 136 45.14 -29.05 8.12
N LYS A 137 45.13 -28.25 7.05
CA LYS A 137 46.37 -27.79 6.39
C LYS A 137 47.27 -27.00 7.34
N LEU A 138 46.71 -26.16 8.20
CA LEU A 138 47.49 -25.40 9.18
C LEU A 138 48.19 -26.35 10.16
N LEU A 139 47.49 -27.36 10.66
CA LEU A 139 48.07 -28.38 11.53
C LEU A 139 49.17 -29.19 10.81
N GLU A 140 48.96 -29.54 9.54
CA GLU A 140 49.96 -30.23 8.74
C GLU A 140 51.25 -29.40 8.58
N LEU A 141 51.11 -28.11 8.25
CA LEU A 141 52.25 -27.18 8.15
C LEU A 141 52.95 -26.99 9.49
N GLU A 142 52.21 -26.94 10.59
CA GLU A 142 52.77 -26.84 11.94
C GLU A 142 53.62 -28.08 12.27
N VAL A 143 53.11 -29.28 11.98
CA VAL A 143 53.86 -30.53 12.13
C VAL A 143 55.10 -30.56 11.25
N GLN A 144 54.98 -30.20 9.96
CA GLN A 144 56.12 -30.14 9.03
C GLN A 144 57.22 -29.21 9.54
N ARG A 145 56.86 -28.03 10.07
CA ARG A 145 57.82 -27.10 10.67
C ARG A 145 58.58 -27.73 11.84
N PHE A 146 57.90 -28.47 12.72
CA PHE A 146 58.58 -29.17 13.81
C PHE A 146 59.48 -30.32 13.32
N THR A 147 59.05 -31.06 12.29
CA THR A 147 59.85 -32.16 11.70
C THR A 147 61.12 -31.63 11.01
N GLU A 148 61.01 -30.55 10.23
CA GLU A 148 62.15 -29.95 9.53
C GLU A 148 63.20 -29.43 10.52
N ILE A 149 62.79 -28.85 11.66
CA ILE A 149 63.72 -28.41 12.72
C ILE A 149 64.39 -29.59 13.44
N SER A 150 63.71 -30.74 13.57
CA SER A 150 64.27 -31.94 14.21
C SER A 150 65.24 -32.73 13.33
N GLU A 151 65.18 -32.60 12.00
CA GLU A 151 66.03 -33.36 11.07
C GLU A 151 67.39 -32.68 10.82
N PHE A 152 67.56 -31.42 11.22
CA PHE A 152 68.86 -30.75 11.23
C PHE A 152 69.64 -31.11 12.51
N ASP A 153 70.39 -32.21 12.48
CA ASP A 153 71.59 -32.36 13.30
C ASP A 153 72.64 -31.36 12.78
N ILE A 154 72.51 -30.09 13.20
CA ILE A 154 73.40 -29.00 12.80
C ILE A 154 74.75 -29.22 13.48
N LYS A 155 75.59 -30.07 12.87
CA LYS A 155 77.00 -30.12 13.19
C LYS A 155 77.69 -28.92 12.54
N VAL A 156 77.76 -27.82 13.30
CA VAL A 156 78.49 -26.60 12.92
C VAL A 156 79.94 -26.97 12.62
N SER A 157 80.30 -27.07 11.34
CA SER A 157 81.67 -27.40 10.90
C SER A 157 82.54 -26.16 10.68
N ASP A 158 82.00 -24.95 10.76
CA ASP A 158 82.82 -23.75 10.71
C ASP A 158 82.05 -22.52 11.24
N PRO A 159 82.50 -21.84 12.30
CA PRO A 159 81.95 -20.54 12.66
C PRO A 159 82.37 -19.50 11.61
N ALA A 160 81.40 -18.89 10.95
CA ALA A 160 81.67 -17.85 9.95
C ALA A 160 82.35 -16.63 10.59
N PHE A 161 83.49 -16.24 10.04
CA PHE A 161 84.23 -15.04 10.42
C PHE A 161 83.51 -13.79 9.89
N ILE A 162 83.21 -12.84 10.77
CA ILE A 162 82.65 -11.54 10.40
C ILE A 162 83.84 -10.64 10.02
N PRO A 163 83.96 -10.15 8.78
CA PRO A 163 84.99 -9.17 8.45
C PRO A 163 84.71 -7.86 9.19
N GLU A 164 85.63 -7.47 10.08
CA GLU A 164 85.66 -6.14 10.68
C GLU A 164 85.84 -5.11 9.55
N GLY A 165 84.83 -4.26 9.33
CA GLY A 165 84.89 -3.19 8.33
C GLY A 165 83.68 -3.07 7.41
N THR A 166 82.65 -3.90 7.56
CA THR A 166 81.39 -3.72 6.81
C THR A 166 80.42 -2.88 7.64
N GLU A 167 80.60 -1.56 7.63
CA GLU A 167 79.52 -0.66 8.03
C GLU A 167 78.37 -0.84 7.03
N PRO A 168 77.15 -1.18 7.46
CA PRO A 168 76.05 -1.38 6.53
C PRO A 168 75.68 -0.05 5.87
N ASP A 169 75.92 0.05 4.55
CA ASP A 169 75.66 1.25 3.73
C ASP A 169 74.16 1.55 3.50
N TRP A 170 73.26 0.98 4.31
CA TRP A 170 71.81 1.09 4.16
C TRP A 170 71.07 0.78 5.48
N PRO A 171 69.92 1.40 5.80
CA PRO A 171 69.14 2.40 5.05
C PRO A 171 69.21 3.81 5.67
N ILE A 172 69.05 4.86 4.86
CA ILE A 172 68.92 6.25 5.32
C ILE A 172 67.53 6.43 5.96
N TRP A 173 67.29 5.82 7.11
CA TRP A 173 66.01 5.83 7.82
C TRP A 173 65.51 7.25 8.08
N ILE A 174 66.45 8.19 8.29
CA ILE A 174 66.19 9.62 8.43
C ILE A 174 65.49 10.19 7.20
N LEU A 175 65.90 9.78 5.99
CA LEU A 175 65.30 10.24 4.74
C LEU A 175 63.86 9.72 4.59
N ASN A 176 63.62 8.46 4.94
CA ASN A 176 62.27 7.89 4.89
C ASN A 176 61.32 8.56 5.88
N VAL A 177 61.81 8.87 7.09
CA VAL A 177 61.05 9.61 8.10
C VAL A 177 60.74 11.03 7.61
N LEU A 178 61.71 11.72 6.99
CA LEU A 178 61.52 13.07 6.45
C LEU A 178 60.48 13.08 5.31
N ILE A 179 60.56 12.12 4.38
CA ILE A 179 59.58 11.96 3.29
C ILE A 179 58.19 11.67 3.86
N GLY A 180 58.08 10.76 4.83
CA GLY A 180 56.81 10.44 5.49
C GLY A 180 56.18 11.65 6.17
N MET A 181 56.98 12.49 6.83
CA MET A 181 56.51 13.72 7.46
C MET A 181 55.97 14.72 6.44
N VAL A 182 56.68 14.94 5.34
CA VAL A 182 56.26 15.86 4.27
C VAL A 182 54.96 15.37 3.62
N VAL A 183 54.90 14.09 3.24
CA VAL A 183 53.72 13.50 2.61
C VAL A 183 52.52 13.52 3.56
N GLY A 184 52.72 13.19 4.84
CA GLY A 184 51.67 13.21 5.85
C GLY A 184 51.07 14.62 6.05
N LEU A 185 51.91 15.65 6.14
CA LEU A 185 51.45 17.04 6.27
C LEU A 185 50.71 17.51 5.02
N SER A 186 51.26 17.26 3.82
CA SER A 186 50.59 17.61 2.56
C SER A 186 49.25 16.90 2.41
N CYS A 187 49.17 15.61 2.77
CA CYS A 187 47.93 14.84 2.72
C CYS A 187 46.90 15.37 3.72
N SER A 188 47.31 15.69 4.95
CA SER A 188 46.39 16.24 5.97
C SER A 188 45.81 17.59 5.56
N VAL A 189 46.63 18.48 5.00
CA VAL A 189 46.15 19.79 4.51
C VAL A 189 45.23 19.58 3.30
N GLY A 190 45.61 18.72 2.36
CA GLY A 190 44.77 18.37 1.22
C GLY A 190 43.42 17.78 1.62
N LEU A 191 43.38 16.91 2.63
CA LEU A 191 42.16 16.30 3.12
C LEU A 191 41.24 17.33 3.80
N ALA A 192 41.80 18.28 4.55
CA ALA A 192 41.02 19.36 5.16
C ALA A 192 40.36 20.25 4.09
N PHE A 193 41.11 20.65 3.06
CA PHE A 193 40.55 21.39 1.92
C PHE A 193 39.54 20.58 1.11
N PHE A 194 39.76 19.27 0.93
CA PHE A 194 38.84 18.39 0.22
C PHE A 194 37.52 18.22 0.97
N LEU A 195 37.57 18.06 2.29
CA LEU A 195 36.38 18.01 3.15
C LEU A 195 35.63 19.34 3.14
N GLU A 196 36.34 20.47 3.17
CA GLU A 196 35.72 21.79 3.08
C GLU A 196 35.08 22.00 1.70
N TYR A 197 35.75 21.61 0.62
CA TYR A 197 35.20 21.72 -0.74
C TYR A 197 33.93 20.88 -0.96
N TRP A 198 33.84 19.71 -0.32
CA TRP A 198 32.63 18.88 -0.38
C TRP A 198 31.57 19.31 0.66
N SER A 199 31.90 20.21 1.57
CA SER A 199 30.95 20.74 2.54
C SER A 199 30.34 22.04 2.02
N ASP A 200 29.06 22.02 1.65
CA ASP A 200 28.26 23.20 1.25
C ASP A 200 27.91 24.13 2.44
N THR A 201 28.80 24.26 3.43
CA THR A 201 28.56 25.09 4.62
C THR A 201 29.26 26.44 4.50
N LEU A 202 28.45 27.51 4.42
CA LEU A 202 28.94 28.89 4.48
C LEU A 202 29.25 29.24 5.94
N HIS A 203 30.52 29.49 6.25
CA HIS A 203 30.98 29.77 7.62
C HIS A 203 31.30 31.26 7.80
N ALA A 204 31.66 31.97 6.73
CA ALA A 204 31.99 33.38 6.81
C ALA A 204 30.79 34.28 6.42
N PRO A 205 30.57 35.42 7.10
CA PRO A 205 29.51 36.36 6.76
C PRO A 205 29.66 36.96 5.35
N GLU A 206 30.88 37.00 4.80
CA GLU A 206 31.17 37.41 3.43
C GLU A 206 30.67 36.40 2.39
N GLU A 207 30.75 35.10 2.68
CA GLU A 207 30.28 34.01 1.81
C GLU A 207 28.74 34.03 1.67
N VAL A 208 28.03 34.40 2.75
CA VAL A 208 26.57 34.61 2.74
C VAL A 208 26.18 35.78 1.83
N HIS A 209 27.00 36.84 1.78
CA HIS A 209 26.74 37.99 0.93
C HIS A 209 26.88 37.66 -0.55
N GLU A 210 27.93 36.90 -0.92
CA GLU A 210 28.21 36.52 -2.31
C GLU A 210 27.25 35.45 -2.84
N ALA A 211 26.90 34.45 -2.01
CA ALA A 211 25.99 33.36 -2.42
C ALA A 211 24.51 33.77 -2.49
N LEU A 212 24.05 34.64 -1.57
CA LEU A 212 22.63 34.99 -1.44
C LEU A 212 22.31 36.43 -1.86
N GLY A 213 23.31 37.26 -2.17
CA GLY A 213 23.14 38.63 -2.64
C GLY A 213 22.57 39.61 -1.60
N VAL A 214 22.44 39.20 -0.34
CA VAL A 214 21.84 39.99 0.74
C VAL A 214 22.91 40.50 1.70
N LYS A 215 22.78 41.75 2.15
CA LYS A 215 23.73 42.36 3.08
C LYS A 215 23.51 41.81 4.50
N VAL A 216 24.55 41.20 5.09
CA VAL A 216 24.52 40.71 6.47
C VAL A 216 24.44 41.90 7.43
N ILE A 217 23.37 41.97 8.21
CA ILE A 217 23.06 43.08 9.14
C ILE A 217 23.53 42.85 10.58
N GLY A 218 24.06 41.65 10.89
CA GLY A 218 24.65 41.34 12.18
C GLY A 218 24.86 39.83 12.38
N VAL A 219 25.84 39.47 13.21
CA VAL A 219 26.16 38.09 13.58
C VAL A 219 25.72 37.84 15.01
N VAL A 220 24.89 36.82 15.24
CA VAL A 220 24.47 36.45 16.61
C VAL A 220 25.55 35.55 17.21
N PRO A 221 26.20 35.95 18.32
CA PRO A 221 27.20 35.11 18.95
C PRO A 221 26.53 33.87 19.57
N PRO A 222 27.19 32.70 19.52
CA PRO A 222 26.68 31.50 20.17
C PRO A 222 26.61 31.72 21.68
N VAL A 223 25.40 31.68 22.24
CA VAL A 223 25.17 31.79 23.68
C VAL A 223 25.53 30.48 24.38
N SER A 224 26.52 30.53 25.26
CA SER A 224 26.88 29.42 26.15
C SER A 224 26.06 29.52 27.45
N PHE A 225 25.18 28.56 27.70
CA PHE A 225 24.45 28.48 28.96
C PHE A 225 25.33 27.84 30.03
N PRO A 226 25.57 28.49 31.18
CA PRO A 226 26.32 27.85 32.26
C PRO A 226 25.49 26.71 32.85
N THR A 227 25.95 25.47 32.63
CA THR A 227 25.33 24.28 33.21
C THR A 227 25.66 24.26 34.71
N ARG A 228 24.65 24.51 35.55
CA ARG A 228 24.76 24.33 37.01
C ARG A 228 24.72 22.83 37.32
N ASN A 229 25.90 22.22 37.34
CA ASN A 229 26.28 20.85 37.73
C ASN A 229 26.85 20.03 36.56
N GLY A 230 28.15 19.75 36.64
CA GLY A 230 28.95 19.07 35.62
C GLY A 230 28.64 17.58 35.47
N GLY A 231 27.70 17.26 34.59
CA GLY A 231 27.57 15.95 33.95
C GLY A 231 27.31 16.14 32.45
N PRO A 232 27.82 15.27 31.57
CA PRO A 232 27.65 15.44 30.13
C PRO A 232 26.16 15.29 29.76
N LEU A 233 25.58 16.35 29.20
CA LEU A 233 24.28 16.30 28.56
C LEU A 233 24.39 15.41 27.31
N GLN A 234 23.81 14.21 27.38
CA GLN A 234 23.50 13.42 26.19
C GLN A 234 22.58 14.26 25.29
N ARG A 235 23.05 14.53 24.07
CA ARG A 235 22.30 15.24 23.05
C ARG A 235 20.99 14.48 22.80
N PRO A 236 19.82 15.14 22.72
CA PRO A 236 18.61 14.47 22.31
C PRO A 236 18.80 13.90 20.90
N HIS A 237 18.50 12.61 20.77
CA HIS A 237 18.46 11.85 19.53
C HIS A 237 17.69 12.66 18.48
N LYS A 238 18.32 12.99 17.33
CA LYS A 238 17.59 13.50 16.17
C LYS A 238 16.56 12.44 15.78
N VAL A 239 15.28 12.79 15.89
CA VAL A 239 14.16 12.05 15.31
C VAL A 239 13.99 12.60 13.90
N GLY A 240 14.24 11.76 12.91
CA GLY A 240 14.06 12.08 11.50
C GLY A 240 15.05 11.30 10.64
N GLU A 241 14.51 10.55 9.68
CA GLU A 241 15.23 9.87 8.59
C GLU A 241 15.72 8.44 8.85
N GLN A 242 14.73 7.55 9.04
CA GLN A 242 14.84 6.13 8.63
C GLN A 242 13.64 5.82 7.72
N VAL A 243 13.73 6.27 6.46
CA VAL A 243 13.01 5.65 5.33
C VAL A 243 14.06 5.40 4.26
N GLY A 244 14.47 4.13 4.12
CA GLY A 244 15.39 3.73 3.06
C GLY A 244 16.23 2.52 3.44
N ASN A 245 15.85 1.38 2.88
CA ASN A 245 16.64 0.16 2.72
C ASN A 245 16.97 -0.69 3.96
N THR A 246 16.11 -1.68 4.16
CA THR A 246 16.50 -3.09 3.94
C THR A 246 17.58 -3.23 2.87
N VAL A 247 18.77 -3.75 3.21
CA VAL A 247 19.52 -4.82 2.51
C VAL A 247 20.75 -5.16 3.39
N GLU A 248 20.94 -6.46 3.67
CA GLU A 248 22.15 -7.11 4.24
C GLU A 248 22.53 -6.74 5.68
N LYS A 249 22.99 -7.61 6.59
CA LYS A 249 23.33 -9.06 6.71
C LYS A 249 23.83 -9.17 8.18
N ALA A 250 23.65 -10.22 9.00
CA ALA A 250 24.00 -11.64 8.82
C ALA A 250 25.37 -11.87 8.20
#